data_AF-A0A397J304-F1
#
_entry.id   AF-A0A397J304-F1
#
_cell.length_a   1.000
_cell.length_b   1.000
_cell.length_c   1.000
_cell.angle_alpha   90.00
_cell.angle_beta   90.00
_cell.angle_gamma   90.00
#
_symmetry.space_group_name_H-M   'P 1'
#
loop_
_entity.id
_entity.type
_entity.pdbx_description
1 polymer ?
#
loop_
_entity_poly.entity_id
_entity_poly.type
_entity_poly.pdbx_seq_one_letter_code
_entity_poly.pdbx_strand_id
1 'polypeptide(L)'
;MNLLTQDQRETNDVTLTEEENQLMETLLTEVSGREIIKWGKKNIIVHPPKEPQPPEVSSVNIVIKSLDPTIFPVQSSNTERMLSNLRISGLLEDVVGRNVKGRVRKYKGETKLRPAINIHDIVPKGHYIYALVLTNGQYVMLRHIRGRWFRALAYFTDHSLYSNFLDVYFTNLDAQ
;
A
#
# COMPACT_ATOMS: atom_id res chain seq x y z
N MET A 1 6.50 1.58 -23.08
CA MET A 1 7.50 2.04 -22.10
C MET A 1 7.76 0.93 -21.08
N ASN A 2 8.81 0.12 -21.27
CA ASN A 2 9.18 -0.92 -20.29
C ASN A 2 10.15 -0.30 -19.26
N LEU A 3 9.54 0.23 -18.21
CA LEU A 3 10.09 1.26 -17.32
C LEU A 3 10.55 0.68 -15.96
N LEU A 4 10.43 -0.63 -15.78
CA LEU A 4 10.77 -1.37 -14.57
C LEU A 4 11.72 -2.52 -14.88
N THR A 5 12.71 -2.71 -14.01
CA THR A 5 13.60 -3.88 -14.02
C THR A 5 12.84 -5.15 -13.61
N GLN A 6 13.44 -6.32 -13.83
CA GLN A 6 12.78 -7.59 -13.52
C GLN A 6 12.50 -7.77 -12.02
N ASP A 7 13.37 -7.28 -11.16
CA ASP A 7 13.24 -7.38 -9.70
C ASP A 7 12.19 -6.40 -9.11
N GLN A 8 11.83 -5.35 -9.86
CA GLN A 8 10.76 -4.42 -9.52
C GLN A 8 9.37 -4.91 -9.91
N ARG A 9 9.29 -5.93 -10.78
CA ARG A 9 8.03 -6.47 -11.27
C ARG A 9 7.51 -7.58 -10.38
N GLU A 10 6.21 -7.58 -10.20
CA GLU A 10 5.52 -8.68 -9.56
C GLU A 10 5.56 -9.93 -10.44
N THR A 11 5.98 -11.05 -9.87
CA THR A 11 6.09 -12.34 -10.56
C THR A 11 4.79 -13.13 -10.47
N ASN A 12 4.51 -13.99 -11.44
CA ASN A 12 3.32 -14.85 -11.42
C ASN A 12 3.26 -15.79 -10.20
N ASP A 13 4.40 -16.16 -9.60
CA ASP A 13 4.46 -17.00 -8.40
C ASP A 13 4.02 -16.28 -7.11
N VAL A 14 3.95 -14.94 -7.17
CA VAL A 14 3.62 -14.05 -6.05
C VAL A 14 2.74 -12.93 -6.58
N THR A 15 1.54 -13.30 -7.02
CA THR A 15 0.52 -12.38 -7.52
C THR A 15 -0.79 -12.56 -6.77
N LEU A 16 -1.55 -11.47 -6.64
CA LEU A 16 -2.95 -11.56 -6.27
C LEU A 16 -3.73 -12.25 -7.40
N THR A 17 -4.84 -12.92 -7.05
CA THR A 17 -5.77 -13.46 -8.04
C THR A 17 -6.50 -12.33 -8.77
N GLU A 18 -7.20 -12.66 -9.84
CA GLU A 18 -7.96 -11.66 -10.60
C GLU A 18 -9.13 -11.11 -9.77
N GLU A 19 -9.80 -11.97 -9.00
CA GLU A 19 -10.87 -11.57 -8.08
C GLU A 19 -10.35 -10.63 -7.00
N GLU A 20 -9.15 -10.89 -6.48
CA GLU A 20 -8.49 -9.98 -5.53
C GLU A 20 -8.12 -8.64 -6.19
N ASN A 21 -7.69 -8.62 -7.46
CA ASN A 21 -7.45 -7.39 -8.20
C ASN A 21 -8.74 -6.58 -8.42
N GLN A 22 -9.85 -7.25 -8.75
CA GLN A 22 -11.17 -6.64 -8.94
C GLN A 22 -11.72 -6.08 -7.63
N LEU A 23 -11.54 -6.82 -6.54
CA LEU A 23 -11.86 -6.35 -5.20
C LEU A 23 -11.06 -5.08 -4.87
N MET A 24 -9.74 -5.11 -5.09
CA MET A 24 -8.89 -3.94 -4.86
C MET A 24 -9.33 -2.73 -5.71
N GLU A 25 -9.69 -2.94 -6.97
CA GLU A 25 -10.20 -1.87 -7.84
C GLU A 25 -11.46 -1.23 -7.24
N THR A 26 -12.39 -2.07 -6.81
CA THR A 26 -13.65 -1.64 -6.19
C THR A 26 -13.39 -0.86 -4.90
N LEU A 27 -12.50 -1.36 -4.04
CA LEU A 27 -12.17 -0.72 -2.77
C LEU A 27 -11.47 0.63 -2.97
N LEU A 28 -10.68 0.80 -4.02
CA LEU A 28 -9.94 2.03 -4.30
C LEU A 28 -10.75 3.07 -5.08
N THR A 29 -11.89 2.68 -5.67
CA THR A 29 -12.71 3.57 -6.49
C THR A 29 -13.58 4.47 -5.64
N GLU A 30 -13.43 5.78 -5.79
CA GLU A 30 -14.35 6.74 -5.17
C GLU A 30 -15.73 6.64 -5.84
N VAL A 31 -16.78 6.44 -5.05
CA VAL A 31 -18.16 6.26 -5.54
C VAL A 31 -18.91 7.58 -5.39
N SER A 32 -19.32 8.17 -6.52
CA SER A 32 -20.08 9.42 -6.53
C SER A 32 -21.35 9.31 -5.66
N GLY A 33 -21.56 10.29 -4.78
CA GLY A 33 -22.71 10.36 -3.88
C GLY A 33 -22.60 9.50 -2.62
N ARG A 34 -21.52 8.73 -2.45
CA ARG A 34 -21.24 8.01 -1.19
C ARG A 34 -20.55 8.94 -0.20
N GLU A 35 -21.05 8.98 1.03
CA GLU A 35 -20.37 9.70 2.12
C GLU A 35 -19.08 8.97 2.52
N ILE A 36 -17.96 9.69 2.52
CA ILE A 36 -16.66 9.15 2.93
C ILE A 36 -16.51 9.27 4.45
N ILE A 37 -16.34 8.13 5.13
CA ILE A 37 -16.15 8.07 6.57
C ILE A 37 -14.68 8.35 6.89
N LYS A 38 -14.45 9.32 7.79
CA LYS A 38 -13.11 9.67 8.28
C LYS A 38 -12.72 8.80 9.48
N TRP A 39 -11.93 7.76 9.24
CA TRP A 39 -11.63 6.75 10.26
C TRP A 39 -10.50 7.16 11.21
N GLY A 40 -9.48 7.85 10.68
CA GLY A 40 -8.30 8.24 11.44
C GLY A 40 -7.68 7.06 12.21
N LYS A 41 -7.29 7.28 13.48
CA LYS A 41 -6.64 6.26 14.31
C LYS A 41 -7.57 5.12 14.74
N LYS A 42 -8.89 5.32 14.73
CA LYS A 42 -9.86 4.29 15.13
C LYS A 42 -9.84 3.11 14.18
N ASN A 43 -9.41 3.33 12.94
CA ASN A 43 -9.29 2.31 11.91
C ASN A 43 -8.50 1.07 12.36
N ILE A 44 -7.43 1.26 13.15
CA ILE A 44 -6.57 0.15 13.60
C ILE A 44 -7.35 -0.84 14.48
N ILE A 45 -8.38 -0.37 15.19
CA ILE A 45 -9.22 -1.21 16.05
C ILE A 45 -10.36 -1.84 15.25
N VAL A 46 -11.03 -1.03 14.41
CA VAL A 46 -12.21 -1.47 13.65
C VAL A 46 -11.82 -2.45 12.54
N HIS A 47 -10.69 -2.16 11.89
CA HIS A 47 -10.17 -2.89 10.75
C HIS A 47 -8.79 -3.45 11.08
N PRO A 48 -8.67 -4.45 11.98
CA PRO A 48 -7.36 -4.99 12.34
C PRO A 48 -6.68 -5.67 11.14
N PRO A 49 -5.34 -5.80 11.15
CA PRO A 49 -4.63 -6.57 10.13
C PRO A 49 -5.14 -8.01 10.03
N LYS A 50 -5.27 -8.53 8.81
CA LYS A 50 -5.78 -9.88 8.54
C LYS A 50 -4.64 -10.90 8.42
N GLU A 51 -4.89 -12.12 8.89
CA GLU A 51 -3.93 -13.22 8.77
C GLU A 51 -3.90 -13.84 7.35
N PRO A 52 -2.75 -14.37 6.90
CA PRO A 52 -1.46 -14.35 7.58
C PRO A 52 -0.79 -12.97 7.51
N GLN A 53 -0.33 -12.44 8.64
CA GLN A 53 0.42 -11.18 8.69
C GLN A 53 1.86 -11.36 8.18
N PRO A 54 2.49 -10.29 7.64
CA PRO A 54 3.90 -10.32 7.28
C PRO A 54 4.79 -10.59 8.52
N PRO A 55 5.94 -11.28 8.33
CA PRO A 55 6.91 -11.49 9.40
C PRO A 55 7.57 -10.15 9.80
N GLU A 56 8.03 -10.05 11.04
CA GLU A 56 8.80 -8.90 11.51
C GLU A 56 10.24 -8.98 10.96
N VAL A 57 10.44 -8.36 9.80
CA VAL A 57 11.73 -8.32 9.08
C VAL A 57 12.15 -6.88 8.83
N SER A 58 13.45 -6.65 8.60
CA SER A 58 14.02 -5.33 8.25
C SER A 58 14.19 -5.10 6.74
N SER A 59 13.92 -6.12 5.93
CA SER A 59 13.98 -6.06 4.47
C SER A 59 12.78 -6.77 3.87
N VAL A 60 12.16 -6.16 2.86
CA VAL A 60 10.98 -6.69 2.17
C VAL A 60 11.20 -6.69 0.66
N ASN A 61 10.27 -7.30 -0.07
CA ASN A 61 10.20 -7.16 -1.52
C ASN A 61 9.00 -6.29 -1.85
N ILE A 62 9.23 -5.13 -2.44
CA ILE A 62 8.17 -4.20 -2.87
C ILE A 62 8.17 -4.23 -4.39
N VAL A 63 7.08 -4.72 -4.96
CA VAL A 63 6.96 -4.90 -6.41
C VAL A 63 5.76 -4.15 -6.96
N ILE A 64 5.76 -3.99 -8.27
CA ILE A 64 4.70 -3.33 -9.02
C ILE A 64 4.09 -4.33 -10.01
N LYS A 65 2.77 -4.32 -10.06
CA LYS A 65 1.99 -5.03 -11.06
C LYS A 65 1.44 -4.01 -12.05
N SER A 66 1.73 -4.19 -13.33
CA SER A 66 1.01 -3.49 -14.40
C SER A 66 -0.30 -4.23 -14.65
N LEU A 67 -1.41 -3.56 -14.43
CA LEU A 67 -2.76 -4.05 -14.72
C LEU A 67 -3.27 -3.43 -16.02
N ASP A 68 -4.27 -4.06 -16.63
CA ASP A 68 -4.92 -3.51 -17.82
C ASP A 68 -5.73 -2.26 -17.43
N PRO A 69 -5.42 -1.06 -17.97
CA PRO A 69 -6.11 0.17 -17.60
C PRO A 69 -7.58 0.21 -18.02
N THR A 70 -8.03 -0.66 -18.94
CA THR A 70 -9.45 -0.76 -19.32
C THR A 70 -10.27 -1.52 -18.28
N ILE A 71 -9.63 -2.46 -17.57
CA ILE A 71 -10.25 -3.31 -16.54
C ILE A 71 -10.03 -2.70 -15.14
N PHE A 72 -8.85 -2.12 -14.91
CA PHE A 72 -8.37 -1.60 -13.63
C PHE A 72 -7.93 -0.12 -13.72
N PRO A 73 -8.83 0.79 -14.11
CA PRO A 73 -8.49 2.19 -14.38
C PRO A 73 -7.87 2.93 -13.17
N VAL A 74 -8.40 2.73 -11.96
CA VAL A 74 -7.96 3.40 -10.74
C VAL A 74 -6.60 2.87 -10.31
N GLN A 75 -6.41 1.55 -10.24
CA GLN A 75 -5.11 0.98 -9.89
C GLN A 75 -4.02 1.33 -10.92
N SER A 76 -4.36 1.33 -12.20
CA SER A 76 -3.42 1.68 -13.28
C SER A 76 -3.01 3.16 -13.18
N SER A 77 -3.97 4.07 -13.01
CA SER A 77 -3.71 5.50 -12.81
C SER A 77 -2.84 5.77 -11.57
N ASN A 78 -3.15 5.13 -10.44
CA ASN A 78 -2.33 5.25 -9.23
C ASN A 78 -0.91 4.73 -9.44
N THR A 79 -0.76 3.61 -10.15
CA THR A 79 0.55 3.01 -10.47
C THR A 79 1.39 3.94 -11.36
N GLU A 80 0.80 4.49 -12.43
CA GLU A 80 1.49 5.41 -13.34
C GLU A 80 1.94 6.69 -12.62
N ARG A 81 1.06 7.29 -11.82
CA ARG A 81 1.38 8.48 -11.01
C ARG A 81 2.48 8.19 -9.99
N MET A 82 2.39 7.06 -9.29
CA MET A 82 3.41 6.62 -8.33
C MET A 82 4.76 6.47 -9.02
N LEU A 83 4.81 5.77 -10.16
CA LEU A 83 6.06 5.56 -10.91
C LEU A 83 6.69 6.87 -11.37
N SER A 84 5.88 7.80 -11.89
CA SER A 84 6.36 9.12 -12.30
C SER A 84 6.95 9.88 -11.11
N ASN A 85 6.21 9.96 -10.01
CA ASN A 85 6.61 10.73 -8.83
C ASN A 85 7.85 10.14 -8.12
N LEU A 86 7.94 8.82 -8.01
CA LEU A 86 9.11 8.15 -7.43
C LEU A 86 10.36 8.38 -8.28
N ARG A 87 10.24 8.42 -9.61
CA ARG A 87 11.38 8.75 -10.49
C ARG A 87 11.82 10.19 -10.35
N ILE A 88 10.88 11.14 -10.40
CA ILE A 88 11.18 12.56 -10.25
C ILE A 88 11.88 12.82 -8.91
N SER A 89 11.48 12.10 -7.87
CA SER A 89 12.08 12.19 -6.54
C SER A 89 13.40 11.41 -6.39
N GLY A 90 13.81 10.62 -7.39
CA GLY A 90 14.99 9.76 -7.31
C GLY A 90 14.87 8.58 -6.33
N LEU A 91 13.65 8.21 -5.94
CA LEU A 91 13.38 7.21 -4.90
C LEU A 91 12.97 5.83 -5.45
N LEU A 92 12.80 5.69 -6.76
CA LEU A 92 12.25 4.47 -7.35
C LEU A 92 13.05 3.22 -6.96
N GLU A 93 14.37 3.28 -7.07
CA GLU A 93 15.28 2.15 -6.78
C GLU A 93 15.40 1.84 -5.28
N ASP A 94 15.24 2.84 -4.42
CA ASP A 94 15.29 2.67 -2.96
C ASP A 94 14.02 2.04 -2.40
N VAL A 95 12.89 2.28 -3.07
CA VAL A 95 11.55 1.91 -2.61
C VAL A 95 11.04 0.62 -3.24
N VAL A 96 11.36 0.39 -4.52
CA VAL A 96 10.79 -0.70 -5.32
C VAL A 96 11.91 -1.62 -5.78
N GLY A 97 11.75 -2.91 -5.47
CA GLY A 97 12.72 -3.94 -5.77
C GLY A 97 12.73 -5.04 -4.72
N ARG A 98 13.70 -5.94 -4.85
CA ARG A 98 13.91 -7.05 -3.91
C ARG A 98 14.86 -6.65 -2.79
N ASN A 99 14.57 -7.11 -1.56
CA ASN A 99 15.35 -6.83 -0.36
C ASN A 99 15.49 -5.33 -0.02
N VAL A 100 14.49 -4.52 -0.36
CA VAL A 100 14.46 -3.10 0.01
C VAL A 100 14.33 -2.96 1.52
N LYS A 101 14.93 -1.90 2.08
CA LYS A 101 14.89 -1.63 3.51
C LYS A 101 13.46 -1.32 3.93
N GLY A 102 12.92 -2.12 4.85
CA GLY A 102 11.55 -2.00 5.31
C GLY A 102 11.35 -2.77 6.60
N ARG A 103 11.19 -2.05 7.72
CA ARG A 103 10.93 -2.65 9.02
C ARG A 103 9.43 -2.82 9.21
N VAL A 104 8.94 -4.05 9.12
CA VAL A 104 7.52 -4.36 9.37
C VAL A 104 7.22 -4.13 10.86
N ARG A 105 6.25 -3.26 11.15
CA ARG A 105 5.79 -2.95 12.51
C ARG A 105 4.53 -3.76 12.83
N LYS A 106 4.28 -4.01 14.11
CA LYS A 106 3.04 -4.62 14.61
C LYS A 106 2.49 -3.84 15.80
N TYR A 107 1.17 -3.77 15.88
CA TYR A 107 0.49 -3.31 17.09
C TYR A 107 0.43 -4.44 18.10
N LYS A 108 0.75 -4.14 19.36
CA LYS A 108 0.72 -5.11 20.46
C LYS A 108 -0.50 -4.85 21.35
N GLY A 109 -1.69 -4.84 20.76
CA GLY A 109 -2.95 -4.52 21.46
C GLY A 109 -3.15 -3.03 21.80
N GLU A 110 -2.30 -2.15 21.27
CA GLU A 110 -2.38 -0.69 21.45
C GLU A 110 -2.67 0.01 20.11
N THR A 111 -3.18 1.24 20.17
CA THR A 111 -3.38 2.11 18.99
C THR A 111 -2.14 2.93 18.62
N LYS A 112 -1.08 2.84 19.43
CA LYS A 112 0.19 3.54 19.21
C LYS A 112 1.30 2.52 19.00
N LEU A 113 2.13 2.77 17.99
CA LEU A 113 3.35 2.01 17.81
C LEU A 113 4.41 2.47 18.81
N ARG A 114 5.05 1.49 19.45
CA ARG A 114 6.23 1.68 20.30
C ARG A 114 7.37 0.81 19.78
N PRO A 115 8.61 1.34 19.64
CA PRO A 115 8.97 2.76 19.69
C PRO A 115 8.26 3.59 18.60
N ALA A 116 8.43 4.92 18.61
CA ALA A 116 7.86 5.80 17.59
C ALA A 116 8.21 5.34 16.15
N ILE A 117 7.36 5.75 15.21
CA ILE A 117 7.53 5.46 13.78
C ILE A 117 8.81 6.13 13.28
N ASN A 118 9.58 5.42 12.46
CA ASN A 118 10.80 5.90 11.83
C ASN A 118 10.73 5.74 10.29
N ILE A 119 11.66 6.38 9.59
CA ILE A 119 11.83 6.22 8.14
C ILE A 119 12.14 4.76 7.84
N HIS A 120 11.53 4.23 6.78
CA HIS A 120 11.51 2.82 6.37
C HIS A 120 10.69 1.89 7.27
N ASP A 121 9.93 2.40 8.23
CA ASP A 121 8.92 1.57 8.89
C ASP A 121 7.77 1.26 7.92
N ILE A 122 7.36 0.00 7.89
CA ILE A 122 6.17 -0.49 7.21
C ILE A 122 5.09 -0.69 8.28
N VAL A 123 4.14 0.23 8.30
CA VAL A 123 3.14 0.36 9.36
C VAL A 123 1.82 -0.25 8.91
N PRO A 124 1.24 -1.23 9.65
CA PRO A 124 -0.08 -1.76 9.36
C PRO A 124 -1.13 -0.64 9.44
N LYS A 125 -2.07 -0.64 8.48
CA LYS A 125 -3.22 0.29 8.46
C LYS A 125 -4.54 -0.41 8.64
N GLY A 126 -4.61 -1.70 8.31
CA GLY A 126 -5.76 -2.55 8.52
C GLY A 126 -5.92 -3.53 7.37
N HIS A 127 -6.62 -4.64 7.61
CA HIS A 127 -6.72 -5.72 6.64
C HIS A 127 -5.33 -6.14 6.13
N TYR A 128 -5.04 -5.96 4.85
CA TYR A 128 -3.74 -6.28 4.27
C TYR A 128 -3.00 -5.02 3.78
N ILE A 129 -3.46 -3.83 4.19
CA ILE A 129 -2.89 -2.55 3.79
C ILE A 129 -1.85 -2.09 4.81
N TYR A 130 -0.71 -1.65 4.29
CA TYR A 130 0.42 -1.13 5.03
C TYR A 130 0.87 0.19 4.40
N ALA A 131 1.58 1.01 5.17
CA ALA A 131 2.24 2.20 4.66
C ALA A 131 3.74 2.13 4.95
N LEU A 132 4.56 2.24 3.90
CA LEU A 132 5.99 2.51 4.05
C LEU A 132 6.17 4.00 4.30
N VAL A 133 6.83 4.33 5.40
CA VAL A 133 7.14 5.71 5.78
C VAL A 133 8.47 6.13 5.16
N LEU A 134 8.45 7.21 4.39
CA LEU A 134 9.63 7.77 3.75
C LEU A 134 10.01 9.11 4.40
N THR A 135 11.10 9.71 3.93
CA THR A 135 11.55 11.03 4.36
C THR A 135 10.49 12.10 4.07
N ASN A 136 10.52 13.20 4.82
CA ASN A 136 9.69 14.39 4.56
C ASN A 136 8.17 14.15 4.57
N GLY A 137 7.69 13.16 5.33
CA GLY A 137 6.26 12.87 5.43
C GLY A 137 5.66 12.26 4.17
N GLN A 138 6.50 11.61 3.35
CA GLN A 138 6.07 10.87 2.17
C GLN A 138 5.71 9.43 2.53
N TYR A 139 4.81 8.83 1.75
CA TYR A 139 4.29 7.49 2.02
C TYR A 139 4.13 6.68 0.74
N VAL A 140 4.38 5.38 0.83
CA VAL A 140 3.96 4.41 -0.20
C VAL A 140 2.93 3.48 0.41
N MET A 141 1.77 3.40 -0.23
CA MET A 141 0.74 2.45 0.14
C MET A 141 1.07 1.08 -0.42
N LEU A 142 1.06 0.10 0.46
CA LEU A 142 1.44 -1.27 0.18
C LEU A 142 0.27 -2.20 0.47
N ARG A 143 0.10 -3.21 -0.38
CA ARG A 143 -0.73 -4.38 -0.14
C ARG A 143 0.17 -5.56 0.15
N HIS A 144 -0.01 -6.21 1.30
CA HIS A 144 0.67 -7.47 1.59
C HIS A 144 0.12 -8.57 0.68
N ILE A 145 1.03 -9.34 0.08
CA ILE A 145 0.71 -10.49 -0.78
C ILE A 145 0.98 -11.79 -0.01
N ARG A 146 2.24 -12.04 0.34
CA ARG A 146 2.68 -13.24 1.06
C ARG A 146 4.06 -13.06 1.66
N GLY A 147 4.28 -13.53 2.89
CA GLY A 147 5.59 -13.49 3.53
C GLY A 147 6.14 -12.06 3.55
N ARG A 148 7.32 -11.85 2.96
CA ARG A 148 7.95 -10.52 2.84
C ARG A 148 7.58 -9.73 1.56
N TRP A 149 6.62 -10.19 0.77
CA TRP A 149 6.24 -9.56 -0.50
C TRP A 149 5.05 -8.62 -0.34
N PHE A 150 5.20 -7.44 -0.92
CA PHE A 150 4.21 -6.38 -0.96
C PHE A 150 4.07 -5.86 -2.39
N ARG A 151 2.84 -5.55 -2.80
CA ARG A 151 2.54 -4.77 -4.00
C ARG A 151 2.47 -3.30 -3.61
N ALA A 152 3.18 -2.43 -4.31
CA ALA A 152 2.99 -0.99 -4.19
C ALA A 152 1.73 -0.55 -4.94
N LEU A 153 0.89 0.24 -4.29
CA LEU A 153 -0.41 0.69 -4.80
C LEU A 153 -0.40 2.17 -5.20
N ALA A 154 0.19 3.02 -4.38
CA ALA A 154 0.18 4.47 -4.57
C ALA A 154 1.31 5.14 -3.78
N TYR A 155 1.70 6.35 -4.19
CA TYR A 155 2.67 7.19 -3.50
C TYR A 155 2.10 8.57 -3.21
N PHE A 156 2.35 9.06 -2.00
CA PHE A 156 1.82 10.33 -1.49
C PHE A 156 2.93 11.19 -0.90
N THR A 157 2.88 12.48 -1.20
CA THR A 157 3.84 13.47 -0.71
C THR A 157 3.37 14.21 0.54
N ASP A 158 2.11 14.03 0.93
CA ASP A 158 1.52 14.65 2.11
C ASP A 158 0.53 13.71 2.81
N HIS A 159 0.29 14.02 4.08
CA HIS A 159 -0.56 13.21 4.96
C HIS A 159 -2.05 13.29 4.61
N SER A 160 -2.52 14.37 4.00
CA SER A 160 -3.93 14.58 3.69
C SER A 160 -4.38 13.67 2.55
N LEU A 161 -3.61 13.61 1.46
CA LEU A 161 -3.87 12.70 0.34
C LEU A 161 -3.77 11.23 0.76
N TYR A 162 -2.74 10.90 1.55
CA TYR A 162 -2.58 9.57 2.13
C TYR A 162 -3.79 9.17 3.00
N SER A 163 -4.31 10.09 3.82
CA SER A 163 -5.44 9.81 4.71
C SER A 163 -6.74 9.64 3.91
N ASN A 164 -6.97 10.48 2.91
CA ASN A 164 -8.13 10.38 2.03
C ASN A 164 -8.18 9.03 1.29
N PHE A 165 -7.03 8.56 0.80
CA PHE A 165 -6.93 7.24 0.17
C PHE A 165 -7.39 6.12 1.11
N LEU A 166 -6.99 6.15 2.39
CA LEU A 166 -7.42 5.17 3.37
C LEU A 166 -8.92 5.29 3.69
N ASP A 167 -9.41 6.52 3.85
CA ASP A 167 -10.83 6.75 4.16
C ASP A 167 -11.73 6.21 3.05
N VAL A 168 -11.38 6.40 1.77
CA VAL A 168 -12.08 5.78 0.63
C VAL A 168 -12.01 4.25 0.72
N TYR A 169 -10.82 3.69 0.91
CA TYR A 169 -10.62 2.24 0.98
C TYR A 169 -11.50 1.59 2.06
N PHE A 170 -11.48 2.11 3.29
CA PHE A 170 -12.24 1.53 4.40
C PHE A 170 -13.74 1.82 4.32
N THR A 171 -14.14 2.99 3.80
CA THR A 171 -15.56 3.27 3.52
C THR A 171 -16.13 2.26 2.53
N ASN A 172 -15.39 1.94 1.47
CA ASN A 172 -15.83 0.97 0.48
C ASN A 172 -15.81 -0.46 1.02
N LEU A 173 -14.90 -0.77 1.94
CA LEU A 173 -14.79 -2.08 2.57
C LEU A 173 -15.99 -2.40 3.46
N ASP A 174 -16.47 -1.42 4.22
CA ASP A 174 -17.66 -1.56 5.07
C ASP A 174 -18.98 -1.57 4.29
N ALA A 175 -18.95 -1.19 3.00
CA ALA A 175 -20.11 -1.16 2.13
C ALA A 175 -20.31 -2.44 1.30
N GLN A 176 -19.45 -3.44 1.46
CA GLN A 176 -19.59 -4.76 0.85
C GLN A 176 -20.43 -5.70 1.71
#